data_AF-A0A7C4THY9-F1
#
_entry.id   AF-A0A7C4THY9-F1
#
_cell.length_a   1.000
_cell.length_b   1.000
_cell.length_c   1.000
_cell.angle_alpha   90.00
_cell.angle_beta   90.00
_cell.angle_gamma   90.00
#
_symmetry.space_group_name_H-M   'P 1'
#
loop_
_entity.id
_entity.type
_entity.pdbx_description
1 polymer ?
#
loop_
_entity_poly.entity_id
_entity_poly.type
_entity_poly.pdbx_seq_one_letter_code
_entity_poly.pdbx_strand_id
1 'polypeptide(L)'
;MQKGESDRLEDLVDKLSLDVKAVMLLAKTDPNVVELIDKKINQSVDGDMQDFRKIVQRSRDAKILGSILISIGEIALASMLTISGVGIIFPTILGSLSPGAIVRYFSAFNVDLNNLGYGGSFVLIVNYSLSIILLASAFYILRKVSEELSEAGLRV
;
A
#
# COMPACT_ATOMS: atom_id res chain seq x y z
N MET A 1 36.44 4.57 -26.45
CA MET A 1 35.42 4.42 -27.51
C MET A 1 33.99 4.24 -26.96
N GLN A 2 33.64 4.69 -25.74
CA GLN A 2 32.39 4.24 -25.09
C GLN A 2 31.33 5.32 -24.77
N LYS A 3 31.58 6.62 -25.02
CA LYS A 3 30.63 7.68 -24.62
C LYS A 3 29.52 7.92 -25.66
N GLY A 4 29.85 7.94 -26.95
CA GLY A 4 28.89 8.28 -28.02
C GLY A 4 27.92 7.18 -28.46
N GLU A 5 28.16 5.91 -28.12
CA GLU A 5 27.17 4.83 -28.35
C GLU A 5 26.09 4.80 -27.26
N SER A 6 26.46 5.12 -26.02
CA SER A 6 25.50 5.22 -24.91
C SER A 6 24.50 6.36 -25.16
N ASP A 7 25.00 7.54 -25.54
CA ASP A 7 24.15 8.70 -25.82
C ASP A 7 23.17 8.43 -26.98
N ARG A 8 23.61 7.70 -28.02
CA ARG A 8 22.75 7.30 -29.15
C ARG A 8 21.69 6.27 -28.76
N LEU A 9 22.03 5.34 -27.88
CA LEU A 9 21.08 4.36 -27.37
C LEU A 9 20.01 5.05 -26.52
N GLU A 10 20.41 6.01 -25.70
CA GLU A 10 19.51 6.82 -24.87
C GLU A 10 18.54 7.63 -25.74
N ASP A 11 19.03 8.30 -26.80
CA ASP A 11 18.19 9.00 -27.78
C ASP A 11 17.15 8.08 -28.45
N LEU A 12 17.52 6.83 -28.77
CA LEU A 12 16.60 5.85 -29.36
C LEU A 12 15.52 5.39 -28.38
N VAL A 13 15.89 5.18 -27.11
CA VAL A 13 14.94 4.83 -26.04
C VAL A 13 13.99 5.99 -25.75
N ASP A 14 14.49 7.22 -25.75
CA ASP A 14 13.68 8.42 -25.56
C ASP A 14 12.68 8.61 -26.70
N LYS A 15 13.12 8.39 -27.94
CA LYS A 15 12.23 8.43 -29.10
C LYS A 15 11.14 7.36 -29.00
N LEU A 16 11.51 6.12 -28.65
CA LEU A 16 10.55 5.05 -28.44
C LEU A 16 9.55 5.39 -27.33
N SER A 17 10.01 5.98 -26.22
CA SER A 17 9.16 6.45 -25.12
C SER A 17 8.16 7.51 -25.57
N LEU A 18 8.59 8.45 -26.42
CA LEU A 18 7.71 9.47 -27.00
C LEU A 18 6.66 8.86 -27.94
N ASP A 19 7.07 7.94 -28.80
CA ASP A 19 6.19 7.26 -29.75
C ASP A 19 5.13 6.43 -29.02
N VAL A 20 5.53 5.69 -27.98
CA VAL A 20 4.59 4.95 -27.12
C VAL A 20 3.58 5.91 -26.46
N LYS A 21 4.03 7.06 -25.96
CA LYS A 21 3.11 8.07 -25.38
C LYS A 21 2.12 8.61 -26.41
N ALA A 22 2.56 8.90 -27.63
CA ALA A 22 1.70 9.37 -28.71
C ALA A 22 0.62 8.34 -29.06
N VAL A 23 1.00 7.07 -29.21
CA VAL A 23 0.07 5.96 -29.47
C VAL A 23 -0.91 5.77 -28.30
N MET A 24 -0.45 5.87 -27.05
CA MET A 24 -1.30 5.76 -25.87
C MET A 24 -2.30 6.93 -25.73
N LEU A 25 -1.92 8.14 -26.15
CA LEU A 25 -2.85 9.28 -26.22
C LEU A 25 -3.97 9.02 -27.24
N LEU A 26 -3.64 8.48 -28.40
CA LEU A 26 -4.63 8.07 -29.39
C LEU A 26 -5.54 6.96 -28.86
N ALA A 27 -4.98 5.97 -28.18
CA ALA A 27 -5.73 4.86 -27.57
C ALA A 27 -6.75 5.31 -26.51
N LYS A 28 -6.53 6.44 -25.83
CA LYS A 28 -7.53 7.02 -24.91
C LYS A 28 -8.75 7.60 -25.62
N THR A 29 -8.61 7.93 -26.90
CA THR A 29 -9.60 8.68 -27.68
C THR A 29 -10.32 7.78 -28.69
N ASP A 30 -9.67 6.72 -29.16
CA ASP A 30 -10.23 5.76 -30.12
C ASP A 30 -10.03 4.31 -29.64
N PRO A 31 -11.12 3.55 -29.36
CA PRO A 31 -11.04 2.16 -28.93
C PRO A 31 -10.49 1.21 -30.02
N ASN A 32 -10.57 1.55 -31.30
CA ASN A 32 -10.01 0.72 -32.38
C ASN A 32 -8.47 0.68 -32.31
N VAL A 33 -7.85 1.76 -31.81
CA VAL A 33 -6.40 1.82 -31.64
C VAL A 33 -5.94 0.81 -30.58
N VAL A 34 -6.73 0.61 -29.51
CA VAL A 34 -6.44 -0.40 -28.47
C VAL A 34 -6.44 -1.81 -29.08
N GLU A 35 -7.46 -2.14 -29.88
CA GLU A 35 -7.55 -3.45 -30.55
C GLU A 35 -6.40 -3.66 -31.53
N LEU A 36 -5.99 -2.62 -32.24
CA LEU A 36 -4.90 -2.67 -33.21
C LEU A 36 -3.53 -2.84 -32.52
N ILE A 37 -3.32 -2.20 -31.36
CA ILE A 37 -2.15 -2.40 -30.50
C ILE A 37 -2.12 -3.84 -30.00
N ASP A 38 -3.24 -4.36 -29.49
CA ASP A 38 -3.32 -5.73 -28.99
C ASP A 38 -2.96 -6.75 -30.10
N LYS A 39 -3.53 -6.56 -31.30
CA LYS A 39 -3.23 -7.39 -32.47
C LYS A 39 -1.77 -7.29 -32.90
N LYS A 40 -1.17 -6.10 -32.88
CA LYS A 40 0.21 -5.89 -33.37
C LYS A 40 1.30 -6.24 -32.37
N ILE A 41 1.04 -6.11 -31.07
CA ILE A 41 2.02 -6.36 -30.01
C ILE A 41 1.77 -7.70 -29.33
N ASN A 42 0.54 -7.98 -28.90
CA ASN A 42 0.24 -9.19 -28.13
C ASN A 42 0.02 -10.43 -29.00
N GLN A 43 -0.46 -10.25 -30.24
CA GLN A 43 -0.69 -11.33 -31.20
C GLN A 43 0.39 -11.42 -32.29
N SER A 44 1.53 -10.74 -32.11
CA SER A 44 2.63 -10.79 -33.08
C SER A 44 3.26 -12.18 -33.16
N VAL A 45 3.47 -12.65 -34.39
CA VAL A 45 4.22 -13.88 -34.69
C VAL A 45 5.74 -13.60 -34.76
N ASP A 46 6.12 -12.33 -34.78
CA ASP A 46 7.53 -11.88 -34.81
C ASP A 46 8.23 -12.20 -33.47
N GLY A 47 9.35 -12.93 -33.56
CA GLY A 47 10.16 -13.32 -32.41
C GLY A 47 10.74 -12.13 -31.63
N ASP A 48 11.17 -11.08 -32.32
CA ASP A 48 11.76 -9.89 -31.69
C ASP A 48 10.69 -9.12 -30.90
N MET A 49 9.46 -9.07 -31.42
CA MET A 49 8.33 -8.47 -30.73
C MET A 49 7.90 -9.29 -29.51
N GLN A 50 7.95 -10.62 -29.61
CA GLN A 50 7.69 -11.50 -28.47
C GLN A 50 8.74 -11.34 -27.38
N ASP A 51 10.01 -11.21 -27.74
CA ASP A 51 11.10 -11.01 -26.79
C ASP A 51 11.05 -9.62 -26.16
N PHE A 52 10.73 -8.57 -26.94
CA PHE A 52 10.43 -7.24 -26.41
C PHE A 52 9.30 -7.30 -25.37
N ARG A 53 8.19 -7.98 -25.68
CA ARG A 53 7.07 -8.17 -24.75
C ARG A 53 7.52 -8.90 -23.47
N LYS A 54 8.31 -9.97 -23.58
CA LYS A 54 8.83 -10.70 -22.42
C LYS A 54 9.71 -9.83 -21.55
N ILE A 55 10.58 -9.02 -22.14
CA ILE A 55 11.47 -8.11 -21.40
C ILE A 55 10.64 -7.09 -20.61
N VAL A 56 9.67 -6.46 -21.28
CA VAL A 56 8.77 -5.48 -20.65
C VAL A 56 7.93 -6.12 -19.54
N GLN A 57 7.32 -7.30 -19.79
CA GLN A 57 6.49 -8.01 -18.82
C GLN A 57 7.28 -8.53 -17.61
N ARG A 58 8.45 -9.12 -17.83
CA ARG A 58 9.27 -9.70 -16.75
C ARG A 58 9.74 -8.65 -15.73
N SER A 59 10.02 -7.43 -16.20
CA SER A 59 10.34 -6.30 -15.32
C SER A 59 9.15 -5.90 -14.44
N ARG A 60 7.93 -6.05 -14.96
CA ARG A 60 6.67 -5.74 -14.26
C ARG A 60 6.35 -6.80 -13.20
N ASP A 61 6.45 -8.08 -13.54
CA ASP A 61 6.09 -9.18 -12.63
C ASP A 61 6.99 -9.25 -11.39
N ALA A 62 8.30 -9.00 -11.56
CA ALA A 62 9.24 -8.95 -10.44
C ALA A 62 8.90 -7.79 -9.48
N LYS A 63 8.51 -6.63 -10.02
CA LYS A 63 8.08 -5.47 -9.23
C LYS A 63 6.76 -5.74 -8.50
N ILE A 64 5.82 -6.42 -9.15
CA ILE A 64 4.53 -6.81 -8.57
C ILE A 64 4.74 -7.77 -7.37
N LEU A 65 5.53 -8.82 -7.52
CA LEU A 65 5.79 -9.78 -6.44
C LEU A 65 6.44 -9.12 -5.22
N GLY A 66 7.42 -8.23 -5.45
CA GLY A 66 8.03 -7.44 -4.38
C GLY A 66 7.02 -6.52 -3.69
N SER A 67 6.18 -5.83 -4.46
CA SER A 67 5.13 -4.93 -3.94
C SER A 67 4.08 -5.69 -3.11
N ILE A 68 3.66 -6.89 -3.54
CA ILE A 68 2.72 -7.72 -2.81
C ILE A 68 3.32 -8.16 -1.47
N LEU A 69 4.58 -8.61 -1.46
CA LEU A 69 5.23 -9.06 -0.22
C LEU A 69 5.35 -7.94 0.81
N ILE A 70 5.72 -6.73 0.36
CA ILE A 70 5.77 -5.53 1.21
C ILE A 70 4.37 -5.20 1.73
N SER A 71 3.36 -5.22 0.86
CA SER A 71 1.96 -4.93 1.21
C SER A 71 1.42 -5.90 2.27
N ILE A 72 1.76 -7.19 2.19
CA ILE A 72 1.37 -8.18 3.22
C ILE A 72 1.95 -7.80 4.58
N GLY A 73 3.22 -7.40 4.63
CA GLY A 73 3.87 -6.94 5.85
C GLY A 73 3.23 -5.67 6.42
N GLU A 74 2.95 -4.69 5.56
CA GLU A 74 2.28 -3.44 5.93
C GLU A 74 0.83 -3.66 6.41
N ILE A 75 0.07 -4.56 5.78
CA ILE A 75 -1.27 -4.96 6.23
C ILE A 75 -1.20 -5.67 7.59
N ALA A 76 -0.24 -6.57 7.79
CA ALA A 76 -0.05 -7.25 9.07
C ALA A 76 0.27 -6.23 10.18
N LEU A 77 1.13 -5.27 9.90
CA LEU A 77 1.48 -4.20 10.84
C LEU A 77 0.28 -3.29 11.14
N ALA A 78 -0.47 -2.87 10.11
CA ALA A 78 -1.70 -2.10 10.29
C ALA A 78 -2.76 -2.86 11.11
N SER A 79 -2.85 -4.18 10.92
CA SER A 79 -3.74 -5.04 11.71
C SER A 79 -3.34 -5.08 13.19
N MET A 80 -2.04 -5.23 13.47
CA MET A 80 -1.52 -5.16 14.85
C MET A 80 -1.81 -3.81 15.50
N LEU A 81 -1.52 -2.71 14.80
CA LEU A 81 -1.79 -1.35 15.29
C LEU A 81 -3.28 -1.13 15.57
N THR A 82 -4.16 -1.66 14.70
CA THR A 82 -5.61 -1.58 14.89
C THR A 82 -6.05 -2.35 16.12
N ILE A 83 -5.61 -3.61 16.28
CA ILE A 83 -5.95 -4.45 17.44
C ILE A 83 -5.44 -3.80 18.73
N SER A 84 -4.20 -3.31 18.75
CA SER A 84 -3.63 -2.60 19.91
C SER A 84 -4.39 -1.31 20.21
N GLY A 85 -4.68 -0.49 19.20
CA GLY A 85 -5.43 0.75 19.35
C GLY A 85 -6.83 0.50 19.92
N VAL A 86 -7.57 -0.45 19.36
CA VAL A 86 -8.89 -0.85 19.87
C VAL A 86 -8.78 -1.42 21.28
N GLY A 87 -7.83 -2.32 21.53
CA GLY A 87 -7.62 -2.91 22.86
C GLY A 87 -7.38 -1.87 23.95
N ILE A 88 -6.61 -0.82 23.65
CA ILE A 88 -6.30 0.27 24.57
C ILE A 88 -7.51 1.20 24.80
N ILE A 89 -8.31 1.48 23.77
CA ILE A 89 -9.45 2.42 23.88
C ILE A 89 -10.70 1.77 24.48
N PHE A 90 -10.88 0.47 24.28
CA PHE A 90 -12.06 -0.27 24.71
C PHE A 90 -12.41 -0.10 26.20
N PRO A 91 -11.48 -0.27 27.16
CA PRO A 91 -11.77 -0.04 28.59
C PRO A 91 -12.04 1.45 28.90
N THR A 92 -11.47 2.37 28.13
CA THR A 92 -11.68 3.82 28.30
C THR A 92 -13.10 4.22 27.91
N ILE A 93 -13.64 3.62 26.84
CA ILE A 93 -15.00 3.90 26.36
C ILE A 93 -16.05 3.17 27.23
N LEU A 94 -15.89 1.86 27.45
CA LEU A 94 -16.84 1.07 28.24
C LEU A 94 -16.80 1.37 29.73
N GLY A 95 -15.65 1.83 30.23
CA GLY A 95 -15.50 2.24 31.60
C GLY A 95 -16.34 3.44 32.00
N SER A 96 -16.67 4.30 31.04
CA SER A 96 -17.60 5.42 31.27
C SER A 96 -19.06 4.95 31.44
N LEU A 97 -19.41 3.77 30.91
CA LEU A 97 -20.75 3.20 30.94
C LEU A 97 -21.00 2.31 32.17
N SER A 98 -19.96 1.67 32.71
CA SER A 98 -20.04 0.92 33.97
C SER A 98 -18.65 0.82 34.63
N PRO A 99 -18.46 1.38 35.84
CA PRO A 99 -17.20 1.30 36.58
C PRO A 99 -16.72 -0.14 36.82
N GLY A 100 -17.63 -1.11 36.92
CA GLY A 100 -17.31 -2.53 37.11
C GLY A 100 -16.68 -3.20 35.88
N ALA A 101 -16.87 -2.65 34.67
CA ALA A 101 -16.29 -3.19 33.44
C ALA A 101 -14.78 -2.91 33.35
N ILE A 102 -14.32 -1.76 33.86
CA ILE A 102 -12.90 -1.40 33.95
C ILE A 102 -12.17 -2.39 34.87
N VAL A 103 -12.74 -2.63 36.05
CA VAL A 103 -12.14 -3.49 37.07
C VAL A 103 -11.96 -4.91 36.55
N ARG A 104 -12.95 -5.47 35.86
CA ARG A 104 -12.86 -6.83 35.27
C ARG A 104 -11.84 -6.93 34.15
N TYR A 105 -11.71 -5.89 33.33
CA TYR A 105 -10.73 -5.86 32.22
C TYR A 105 -9.29 -5.84 32.78
N PHE A 106 -8.99 -4.94 33.71
CA PHE A 106 -7.65 -4.79 34.28
C PHE A 106 -7.30 -5.85 35.32
N SER A 107 -8.28 -6.45 36.01
CA SER A 107 -8.04 -7.61 36.88
C SER A 107 -7.51 -8.82 36.11
N ALA A 108 -7.87 -8.96 34.83
CA ALA A 108 -7.33 -10.01 33.96
C ALA A 108 -5.84 -9.81 33.64
N PHE A 109 -5.32 -8.59 33.84
CA PHE A 109 -3.92 -8.21 33.59
C PHE A 109 -3.16 -7.90 34.89
N ASN A 110 -3.70 -8.22 36.08
CA ASN A 110 -3.12 -7.89 37.39
C ASN A 110 -2.76 -6.40 37.58
N VAL A 111 -3.52 -5.49 36.96
CA VAL A 111 -3.29 -4.05 37.12
C VAL A 111 -4.11 -3.55 38.31
N ASP A 112 -3.44 -3.07 39.35
CA ASP A 112 -4.08 -2.56 40.57
C ASP A 112 -4.62 -1.14 40.36
N LEU A 113 -5.92 -1.04 40.10
CA LEU A 113 -6.62 0.22 39.82
C LEU A 113 -6.84 1.08 41.07
N ASN A 114 -6.74 0.52 42.27
CA ASN A 114 -7.06 1.23 43.52
C ASN A 114 -6.00 2.28 43.91
N ASN A 115 -4.83 2.25 43.28
CA ASN A 115 -3.72 3.16 43.56
C ASN A 115 -3.60 4.32 42.55
N LEU A 116 -4.58 4.52 41.66
CA LEU A 116 -4.45 5.45 40.53
C LEU A 116 -4.66 6.93 40.86
N GLY A 117 -5.31 7.30 41.98
CA GLY A 117 -5.45 8.69 42.44
C GLY A 117 -5.79 9.73 41.34
N TYR A 118 -5.27 10.96 41.46
CA TYR A 118 -5.34 12.00 40.41
C TYR A 118 -4.55 11.63 39.12
N GLY A 119 -3.66 10.64 39.19
CA GLY A 119 -2.93 10.12 38.03
C GLY A 119 -3.82 9.33 37.06
N GLY A 120 -4.92 8.75 37.55
CA GLY A 120 -5.85 7.95 36.76
C GLY A 120 -6.44 8.73 35.57
N SER A 121 -6.82 10.00 35.78
CA SER A 121 -7.34 10.85 34.69
C SER A 121 -6.29 11.15 33.63
N PHE A 122 -5.03 11.36 34.02
CA PHE A 122 -3.93 11.58 33.07
C PHE A 122 -3.63 10.32 32.25
N VAL A 123 -3.63 9.14 32.89
CA VAL A 123 -3.46 7.85 32.22
C VAL A 123 -4.55 7.61 31.16
N LEU A 124 -5.80 7.96 31.44
CA LEU A 124 -6.89 7.86 30.46
C LEU A 124 -6.67 8.75 29.23
N ILE A 125 -6.24 10.00 29.43
CA ILE A 125 -5.95 10.94 28.34
C ILE A 125 -4.79 10.43 27.48
N VAL A 126 -3.73 9.93 28.11
CA VAL A 126 -2.57 9.35 27.41
C VAL A 126 -2.97 8.11 26.63
N ASN A 127 -3.70 7.17 27.23
CA ASN A 127 -4.17 5.95 26.56
C ASN A 127 -5.11 6.25 25.39
N TYR A 128 -6.01 7.21 25.55
CA TYR A 128 -6.90 7.67 24.48
C TYR A 128 -6.09 8.27 23.31
N SER A 129 -5.15 9.17 23.62
CA SER A 129 -4.30 9.82 22.60
C SER A 129 -3.45 8.79 21.86
N LEU A 130 -2.85 7.86 22.60
CA LEU A 130 -2.03 6.78 22.04
C LEU A 130 -2.87 5.87 21.13
N SER A 131 -4.08 5.53 21.53
CA SER A 131 -4.99 4.74 20.69
C SER A 131 -5.35 5.46 19.39
N ILE A 132 -5.66 6.76 19.44
CA ILE A 132 -5.93 7.55 18.23
C ILE A 132 -4.73 7.52 17.31
N ILE A 133 -3.52 7.71 17.83
CA ILE A 133 -2.29 7.70 17.03
C ILE A 133 -2.09 6.33 16.38
N LEU A 134 -2.30 5.23 17.11
CA LEU A 134 -2.18 3.87 16.57
C LEU A 134 -3.20 3.62 15.46
N LEU A 135 -4.46 4.00 15.67
CA LEU A 135 -5.51 3.87 14.66
C LEU A 135 -5.25 4.73 13.43
N ALA A 136 -4.85 5.99 13.61
CA ALA A 136 -4.51 6.89 12.52
C ALA A 136 -3.33 6.35 11.71
N SER A 137 -2.31 5.80 12.38
CA SER A 137 -1.16 5.17 11.73
C SER A 137 -1.59 3.93 10.94
N ALA A 138 -2.46 3.09 11.50
CA ALA A 138 -2.99 1.92 10.81
C ALA A 138 -3.75 2.31 9.53
N PHE A 139 -4.64 3.31 9.61
CA PHE A 139 -5.37 3.79 8.44
C PHE A 139 -4.45 4.44 7.40
N TYR A 140 -3.43 5.18 7.85
CA TYR A 140 -2.43 5.76 6.95
C TYR A 140 -1.68 4.67 6.17
N ILE A 141 -1.24 3.62 6.86
CA ILE A 141 -0.55 2.48 6.22
C ILE A 141 -1.47 1.77 5.24
N LEU A 142 -2.71 1.47 5.61
CA LEU A 142 -3.67 0.83 4.70
C LEU A 142 -3.93 1.66 3.45
N ARG A 143 -4.03 2.99 3.61
CA ARG A 143 -4.17 3.90 2.48
C ARG A 143 -2.94 3.86 1.56
N LYS A 144 -1.73 3.92 2.14
CA LYS A 144 -0.48 3.82 1.40
C LYS A 144 -0.38 2.52 0.61
N VAL A 145 -0.71 1.39 1.24
CA VAL A 145 -0.75 0.07 0.58
C VAL A 145 -1.75 0.05 -0.58
N SER A 146 -2.93 0.63 -0.38
CA SER A 146 -3.95 0.71 -1.45
C SER A 146 -3.46 1.52 -2.65
N GLU A 147 -2.79 2.66 -2.41
CA GLU A 147 -2.19 3.49 -3.45
C GLU A 147 -1.05 2.73 -4.18
N GLU A 148 -0.15 2.07 -3.45
CA GLU A 148 0.97 1.28 -4.03
C GLU A 148 0.49 0.08 -4.85
N LEU A 149 -0.53 -0.65 -4.40
CA LEU A 149 -1.10 -1.77 -5.13
C LEU A 149 -1.84 -1.30 -6.40
N SER A 150 -2.56 -0.19 -6.33
CA SER A 150 -3.21 0.44 -7.48
C SER A 150 -2.19 0.88 -8.53
N GLU A 151 -1.08 1.49 -8.12
CA GLU A 151 0.03 1.87 -9.00
C GLU A 151 0.75 0.65 -9.63
N ALA A 152 0.83 -0.48 -8.90
CA ALA A 152 1.31 -1.74 -9.44
C ALA A 152 0.36 -2.36 -10.49
N GLY A 153 -0.85 -1.82 -10.65
CA GLY A 153 -1.88 -2.30 -11.56
C GLY A 153 -2.73 -3.43 -10.96
N LEU A 154 -2.62 -3.66 -9.64
CA LEU A 154 -3.50 -4.55 -8.89
C LEU A 154 -4.68 -3.70 -8.40
N ARG A 155 -5.86 -3.88 -9.00
CA ARG A 155 -7.08 -3.29 -8.46
C ARG A 155 -7.46 -4.05 -7.18
N VAL A 156 -7.42 -3.37 -6.05
CA VAL A 156 -7.84 -3.85 -4.72
C VAL A 156 -9.03 -3.02 -4.25
#